data_AF-A0A1G9JQZ1-F1
#
_entry.id   AF-A0A1G9JQZ1-F1
#
_cell.length_a   1.000
_cell.length_b   1.000
_cell.length_c   1.000
_cell.angle_alpha   90.00
_cell.angle_beta   90.00
_cell.angle_gamma   90.00
#
_symmetry.space_group_name_H-M   'P 1'
#
loop_
_entity.id
_entity.type
_entity.pdbx_description
1 polymer ?
#
loop_
_entity_poly.entity_id
_entity_poly.type
_entity_poly.pdbx_seq_one_letter_code
_entity_poly.pdbx_strand_id
1 'polypeptide(L)'
;MNALLILQICLILHLSGLILMVGHTAVDFIIFNNFSKKFEFEKEKSLALLEIMSKLSVLLIAGGILLIASGTGLFLVTQGAFGEQIWFQVKMGLIVALILNGSFFGGRQQSKLKNLIRAGGPDLKSKVRAVNLKIKLFYTLQVTIFLTIIILAVFKFN
;
A
#
# COMPACT_ATOMS: atom_id res chain seq x y z
N MET A 1 26.19 13.74 16.62
CA MET A 1 26.12 12.73 15.53
C MET A 1 26.31 13.46 14.21
N ASN A 2 27.10 12.93 13.27
CA ASN A 2 27.46 13.65 12.05
C ASN A 2 26.22 13.83 11.15
N ALA A 3 25.93 15.04 10.67
CA ALA A 3 24.71 15.33 9.90
C ALA A 3 24.58 14.44 8.64
N LEU A 4 25.73 14.12 8.03
CA LEU A 4 25.83 13.19 6.90
C LEU A 4 25.34 11.78 7.25
N LEU A 5 25.66 11.27 8.45
CA LEU A 5 25.22 9.93 8.89
C LEU A 5 23.70 9.91 9.12
N ILE A 6 23.14 10.96 9.71
CA ILE A 6 21.69 11.07 9.90
C ILE A 6 20.98 11.06 8.53
N LEU A 7 21.49 11.83 7.57
CA LEU A 7 20.95 11.87 6.21
C LEU A 7 20.96 10.48 5.56
N GLN A 8 22.07 9.75 5.64
CA GLN A 8 22.21 8.41 5.07
C GLN A 8 21.25 7.41 5.73
N ILE A 9 21.13 7.44 7.06
CA ILE A 9 20.20 6.60 7.80
C ILE A 9 18.76 6.91 7.37
N CYS A 10 18.38 8.19 7.30
CA CYS A 10 17.05 8.58 6.85
C CYS A 10 16.78 8.12 5.40
N LEU A 11 17.75 8.23 4.48
CA LEU A 11 17.62 7.74 3.11
C LEU A 11 17.40 6.22 3.06
N ILE A 12 18.19 5.46 3.82
CA ILE A 12 18.07 4.00 3.90
C ILE A 12 16.69 3.63 4.42
N LEU A 13 16.26 4.21 5.55
CA LEU A 13 14.96 3.94 6.15
C LEU A 13 13.81 4.32 5.20
N HIS A 14 13.93 5.44 4.48
CA HIS A 14 12.92 5.88 3.51
C HIS A 14 12.78 4.91 2.34
N LEU A 15 13.90 4.46 1.78
CA LEU A 15 13.89 3.48 0.69
C LEU A 15 13.38 2.12 1.18
N SER A 16 13.82 1.68 2.36
CA SER A 16 13.33 0.44 2.99
C SER A 16 11.82 0.48 3.22
N GLY A 17 11.27 1.61 3.69
CA GLY A 17 9.82 1.78 3.87
C GLY A 17 9.06 1.68 2.54
N LEU A 18 9.60 2.27 1.47
CA LEU A 18 9.02 2.15 0.13
C LEU A 18 9.04 0.71 -0.39
N ILE A 19 10.19 0.04 -0.29
CA ILE A 19 10.33 -1.37 -0.69
C ILE A 19 9.37 -2.25 0.10
N LEU A 20 9.22 -2.01 1.40
CA LEU A 20 8.31 -2.76 2.25
C LEU A 20 6.84 -2.58 1.82
N MET A 21 6.43 -1.35 1.52
CA MET A 21 5.08 -1.07 1.03
C MET A 21 4.80 -1.67 -0.35
N VAL A 22 5.77 -1.57 -1.28
CA VAL A 22 5.66 -2.18 -2.62
C VAL A 22 5.60 -3.71 -2.50
N GLY A 23 6.49 -4.31 -1.71
CA GLY A 23 6.54 -5.75 -1.48
C GLY A 23 5.26 -6.28 -0.83
N HIS A 24 4.75 -5.58 0.19
CA HIS A 24 3.45 -5.87 0.79
C HIS A 24 2.35 -5.89 -0.28
N THR A 25 2.26 -4.83 -1.09
CA THR A 25 1.21 -4.69 -2.10
C THR A 25 1.28 -5.79 -3.15
N ALA A 26 2.49 -6.17 -3.58
CA ALA A 26 2.71 -7.24 -4.53
C ALA A 26 2.26 -8.61 -3.98
N VAL A 27 2.64 -8.93 -2.75
CA VAL A 27 2.23 -10.18 -2.08
C VAL A 27 0.72 -10.21 -1.89
N ASP A 28 0.13 -9.10 -1.43
CA ASP A 28 -1.31 -8.97 -1.20
C ASP A 28 -2.11 -9.13 -2.52
N PHE A 29 -1.63 -8.54 -3.62
CA PHE A 29 -2.21 -8.74 -4.95
C PHE A 29 -2.14 -10.19 -5.42
N ILE A 30 -1.00 -10.87 -5.21
CA ILE A 30 -0.84 -12.29 -5.58
C ILE A 30 -1.83 -13.15 -4.80
N ILE A 31 -1.95 -12.94 -3.49
CA ILE A 31 -2.90 -13.65 -2.63
C ILE A 31 -4.34 -13.39 -3.10
N PHE A 32 -4.68 -12.13 -3.38
CA PHE A 32 -6.01 -11.77 -3.87
C PHE A 32 -6.35 -12.37 -5.23
N ASN A 33 -5.38 -12.41 -6.15
CA ASN A 33 -5.56 -13.03 -7.46
C ASN A 33 -5.78 -14.54 -7.33
N ASN A 34 -5.03 -15.21 -6.45
CA ASN A 34 -5.22 -16.62 -6.12
C ASN A 34 -6.60 -16.87 -5.48
N PHE A 35 -7.02 -16.02 -4.54
CA PHE A 35 -8.35 -16.04 -3.96
C PHE A 35 -9.43 -15.93 -5.06
N SER A 36 -9.31 -14.95 -5.96
CA SER A 36 -10.31 -14.69 -7.00
C SER A 36 -10.47 -15.88 -7.96
N LYS A 37 -9.39 -16.63 -8.23
CA LYS A 37 -9.43 -17.83 -9.08
C LYS A 37 -9.99 -19.05 -8.35
N LYS A 38 -9.71 -19.22 -7.06
CA LYS A 38 -10.08 -20.42 -6.28
C LYS A 38 -11.44 -20.33 -5.61
N PHE A 39 -12.00 -19.13 -5.47
CA PHE A 39 -13.26 -18.90 -4.77
C PHE A 39 -14.43 -19.74 -5.30
N GLU A 40 -14.47 -20.03 -6.60
CA GLU A 40 -15.57 -20.80 -7.20
C GLU A 40 -15.54 -22.29 -6.85
N PHE A 41 -14.38 -22.82 -6.45
CA PHE A 41 -14.16 -24.25 -6.24
C PHE A 41 -13.91 -24.61 -4.77
N GLU A 42 -13.29 -23.72 -3.98
CA GLU A 42 -12.81 -24.04 -2.62
C GLU A 42 -13.04 -22.90 -1.62
N LYS A 43 -14.28 -22.72 -1.15
CA LYS A 43 -14.67 -21.61 -0.24
C LYS A 43 -13.85 -21.56 1.06
N GLU A 44 -13.57 -22.69 1.71
CA GLU A 44 -12.81 -22.71 2.96
C GLU A 44 -11.35 -22.25 2.78
N LYS A 45 -10.66 -22.76 1.75
CA LYS A 45 -9.29 -22.31 1.44
C LYS A 45 -9.24 -20.83 1.07
N SER A 46 -10.33 -20.31 0.51
CA SER A 46 -10.48 -18.90 0.16
C SER A 46 -10.53 -17.98 1.39
N LEU A 47 -11.16 -18.42 2.48
CA LEU A 47 -11.23 -17.65 3.73
C LEU A 47 -9.86 -17.57 4.43
N ALA A 48 -9.08 -18.65 4.39
CA ALA A 48 -7.72 -18.65 4.93
C ALA A 48 -6.82 -17.62 4.21
N LEU A 49 -6.93 -17.49 2.89
CA LEU A 49 -6.20 -16.47 2.12
C LEU A 49 -6.54 -15.05 2.58
N LEU A 50 -7.82 -14.74 2.80
CA LEU A 50 -8.25 -13.43 3.30
C LEU A 50 -7.73 -13.14 4.72
N GLU A 51 -7.57 -14.17 5.55
CA GLU A 51 -6.97 -13.99 6.88
C GLU A 51 -5.48 -13.64 6.79
N ILE A 52 -4.74 -14.30 5.90
CA ILE A 52 -3.32 -13.98 5.65
C ILE A 52 -3.17 -12.52 5.21
N MET A 53 -4.00 -12.05 4.27
CA MET A 53 -4.01 -10.65 3.80
C MET A 53 -4.20 -9.65 4.96
N SER A 54 -5.13 -9.96 5.88
CA SER A 54 -5.39 -9.10 7.04
C SER A 54 -4.18 -8.99 7.97
N LYS A 55 -3.41 -10.06 8.16
CA LYS A 55 -2.18 -10.04 8.97
C LYS A 55 -1.06 -9.29 8.27
N LEU A 56 -0.97 -9.44 6.94
CA LEU A 56 0.02 -8.75 6.12
C LEU A 56 -0.15 -7.23 6.17
N SER A 57 -1.37 -6.73 6.39
CA SER A 57 -1.70 -5.30 6.49
C SER A 57 -0.83 -4.53 7.51
N VAL A 58 -0.30 -5.20 8.53
CA VAL A 58 0.65 -4.61 9.49
C VAL A 58 1.93 -4.12 8.80
N LEU A 59 2.42 -4.83 7.78
CA LEU A 59 3.60 -4.43 7.02
C LEU A 59 3.37 -3.15 6.21
N LEU A 60 2.15 -2.93 5.69
CA LEU A 60 1.78 -1.69 5.01
C LEU A 60 1.84 -0.51 5.96
N ILE A 61 1.30 -0.66 7.17
CA ILE A 61 1.31 0.37 8.21
C ILE A 61 2.76 0.65 8.65
N ALA A 62 3.53 -0.40 8.93
CA ALA A 62 4.93 -0.27 9.34
C ALA A 62 5.78 0.43 8.26
N GLY A 63 5.63 0.03 6.99
CA GLY A 63 6.32 0.67 5.87
C GLY A 63 5.91 2.13 5.69
N GLY A 64 4.62 2.43 5.86
CA GLY A 64 4.10 3.79 5.82
C GLY A 64 4.65 4.70 6.92
N ILE A 65 4.68 4.21 8.17
CA ILE A 65 5.29 4.93 9.30
C ILE A 65 6.77 5.18 9.03
N LEU A 66 7.49 4.16 8.55
CA LEU A 66 8.91 4.27 8.26
C LEU A 66 9.16 5.33 7.18
N LEU A 67 8.34 5.35 6.12
CA LEU A 67 8.42 6.33 5.03
C LEU A 67 8.17 7.76 5.50
N ILE A 68 7.12 7.97 6.30
CA ILE A 68 6.77 9.30 6.81
C ILE A 68 7.85 9.79 7.78
N ALA A 69 8.22 8.97 8.78
CA ALA A 69 9.20 9.36 9.78
C ALA A 69 10.56 9.70 9.16
N SER A 70 11.03 8.86 8.24
CA SER A 70 12.29 9.11 7.51
C SER A 70 12.19 10.28 6.52
N GLY A 71 11.06 10.47 5.84
CA GLY A 71 10.83 11.61 4.94
C GLY A 71 10.84 12.93 5.70
N THR A 72 10.19 12.99 6.86
CA THR A 72 10.24 14.14 7.78
C THR A 72 11.67 14.34 8.31
N GLY A 73 12.39 13.26 8.63
CA GLY A 73 13.81 13.34 9.01
C GLY A 73 14.68 14.00 7.94
N LEU A 74 14.51 13.59 6.67
CA LEU A 74 15.21 14.22 5.54
C LEU A 74 14.87 15.70 5.40
N PHE A 75 13.60 16.05 5.58
CA PHE A 75 13.15 17.43 5.52
C PHE A 75 13.81 18.29 6.62
N LEU A 76 13.86 17.80 7.85
CA LEU A 76 14.45 18.52 8.98
C LEU A 76 15.97 18.67 8.85
N VAL A 77 16.67 17.60 8.44
CA VAL A 77 18.15 17.61 8.29
C VAL A 77 18.59 18.54 7.17
N THR A 78 17.78 18.70 6.13
CA THR A 78 18.06 19.63 5.03
C THR A 78 17.54 21.05 5.28
N GLN A 79 17.12 21.37 6.51
CA GLN A 79 16.59 22.68 6.89
C GLN A 79 15.42 23.13 6.01
N GLY A 80 14.63 22.18 5.50
CA GLY A 80 13.49 22.48 4.63
C GLY A 80 13.86 22.78 3.17
N ALA A 81 15.12 22.61 2.75
CA ALA A 81 15.51 22.80 1.35
C ALA A 81 14.73 21.92 0.36
N PHE A 82 14.31 20.72 0.79
CA PHE A 82 13.40 19.87 0.01
C PHE A 82 11.94 20.34 0.05
N GLY A 83 11.56 21.18 1.00
CA GLY A 83 10.21 21.73 1.16
C GLY A 83 9.78 22.66 0.04
N GLU A 84 10.71 23.41 -0.53
CA GLU A 84 10.42 24.34 -1.63
C GLU A 84 10.25 23.62 -2.98
N GLN A 85 10.69 22.36 -3.06
CA GLN A 85 10.67 21.61 -4.31
C GLN A 85 9.32 20.91 -4.50
N ILE A 86 8.63 21.24 -5.59
CA ILE A 86 7.28 20.73 -5.91
C ILE A 86 7.27 19.20 -5.95
N TRP A 87 8.30 18.56 -6.53
CA TRP A 87 8.36 17.09 -6.60
C TRP A 87 8.31 16.43 -5.22
N PHE A 88 8.94 17.03 -4.19
CA PHE A 88 8.99 16.46 -2.85
C PHE A 88 7.62 16.57 -2.17
N GLN A 89 6.96 17.72 -2.29
CA GLN A 89 5.60 17.92 -1.77
C GLN A 89 4.61 16.93 -2.40
N VAL A 90 4.65 16.80 -3.73
CA VAL A 90 3.79 15.86 -4.46
C VAL A 90 4.10 14.42 -4.05
N LYS A 91 5.38 14.03 -3.94
CA LYS A 91 5.79 12.69 -3.50
C LYS A 91 5.26 12.37 -2.10
N MET A 92 5.41 13.28 -1.14
CA MET A 92 4.92 13.09 0.22
C MET A 92 3.40 13.02 0.27
N GLY A 93 2.70 13.86 -0.51
CA GLY A 93 1.24 13.78 -0.67
C GLY A 93 0.79 12.42 -1.21
N LEU A 94 1.47 11.88 -2.21
CA LEU A 94 1.20 10.55 -2.77
C LEU A 94 1.46 9.41 -1.77
N ILE A 95 2.52 9.51 -0.95
CA ILE A 95 2.80 8.54 0.11
C ILE A 95 1.66 8.53 1.14
N VAL A 96 1.21 9.71 1.58
CA VAL A 96 0.06 9.81 2.50
C VAL A 96 -1.21 9.24 1.85
N ALA A 97 -1.45 9.58 0.58
CA ALA A 97 -2.58 9.04 -0.17
C ALA A 97 -2.53 7.50 -0.29
N LEU A 98 -1.34 6.90 -0.47
CA LEU A 98 -1.16 5.45 -0.48
C LEU A 98 -1.58 4.81 0.85
N ILE A 99 -1.10 5.36 1.96
CA ILE A 99 -1.40 4.81 3.30
C ILE A 99 -2.90 4.93 3.58
N LEU A 100 -3.48 6.10 3.31
CA LEU A 100 -4.91 6.33 3.49
C LEU A 100 -5.74 5.41 2.59
N ASN A 101 -5.41 5.30 1.31
CA ASN A 101 -6.14 4.42 0.40
C ASN A 101 -6.01 2.94 0.82
N GLY A 102 -4.81 2.50 1.21
CA GLY A 102 -4.55 1.14 1.68
C GLY A 102 -5.35 0.76 2.92
N SER A 103 -5.27 1.60 3.97
CA SER A 103 -5.96 1.33 5.23
C SER A 103 -7.47 1.52 5.14
N PHE A 104 -7.95 2.59 4.50
CA PHE A 104 -9.39 2.89 4.45
C PHE A 104 -10.12 2.14 3.36
N PHE A 105 -9.57 2.04 2.15
CA PHE A 105 -10.28 1.42 1.03
C PHE A 105 -9.98 -0.08 0.94
N GLY A 106 -8.70 -0.46 0.90
CA GLY A 106 -8.27 -1.86 0.80
C GLY A 106 -8.83 -2.72 1.93
N GLY A 107 -8.56 -2.34 3.17
CA GLY A 107 -9.02 -3.08 4.36
C GLY A 107 -10.55 -3.21 4.45
N ARG A 108 -11.30 -2.16 4.09
CA ARG A 108 -12.77 -2.21 4.08
C ARG A 108 -13.31 -3.18 3.03
N GLN A 109 -12.75 -3.18 1.81
CA GLN A 109 -13.22 -4.10 0.76
C GLN A 109 -12.89 -5.57 1.11
N GLN A 110 -11.72 -5.84 1.69
CA GLN A 110 -11.35 -7.19 2.15
C GLN A 110 -12.28 -7.68 3.27
N SER A 111 -12.59 -6.82 4.24
CA SER A 111 -13.54 -7.16 5.31
C SER A 111 -14.96 -7.39 4.77
N LYS A 112 -15.41 -6.54 3.84
CA LYS A 112 -16.70 -6.70 3.15
C LYS A 112 -16.78 -8.02 2.40
N LEU A 113 -15.70 -8.39 1.70
CA LEU A 113 -15.60 -9.66 0.99
C LEU A 113 -15.67 -10.85 1.96
N LYS A 114 -14.92 -10.82 3.08
CA LYS A 114 -14.98 -11.84 4.13
C LYS A 114 -16.39 -12.02 4.70
N ASN A 115 -17.09 -10.91 4.97
CA ASN A 115 -18.45 -10.93 5.50
C ASN A 115 -19.47 -11.47 4.48
N LEU A 116 -19.34 -11.11 3.20
CA LEU A 116 -20.20 -11.66 2.14
C LEU A 116 -20.06 -13.18 2.02
N ILE A 117 -18.83 -13.69 2.06
CA ILE A 117 -18.58 -15.14 1.97
C ILE A 117 -19.17 -15.88 3.17
N ARG A 118 -19.03 -15.32 4.37
CA ARG A 118 -19.58 -15.91 5.61
C ARG A 118 -21.11 -15.88 5.65
N ALA A 119 -21.73 -14.79 5.19
CA ALA A 119 -23.18 -14.65 5.20
C ALA A 119 -23.88 -15.62 4.24
N GLY A 120 -23.24 -15.96 3.11
CA GLY A 120 -23.85 -16.80 2.08
C GLY A 120 -25.08 -16.15 1.42
N GLY A 121 -25.72 -16.86 0.48
CA GLY A 121 -26.97 -16.43 -0.14
C GLY A 121 -27.01 -16.57 -1.68
N PRO A 122 -28.20 -16.45 -2.28
CA PRO A 122 -28.43 -16.69 -3.72
C PRO A 122 -27.64 -15.71 -4.62
N ASP A 123 -27.40 -14.48 -4.16
CA ASP A 123 -26.66 -13.44 -4.90
C ASP A 123 -25.15 -13.38 -4.58
N LEU A 124 -24.60 -14.40 -3.91
CA LEU A 124 -23.22 -14.35 -3.42
C LEU A 124 -22.22 -14.09 -4.56
N LYS A 125 -22.38 -14.77 -5.71
CA LYS A 125 -21.45 -14.63 -6.85
C LYS A 125 -21.44 -13.21 -7.43
N SER A 126 -22.60 -12.58 -7.60
CA SER A 126 -22.69 -11.23 -8.17
C SER A 126 -22.09 -10.19 -7.22
N LYS A 127 -22.38 -10.29 -5.91
CA LYS A 127 -21.84 -9.41 -4.87
C LYS A 127 -20.32 -9.54 -4.72
N VAL A 128 -19.81 -10.77 -4.74
CA VAL A 128 -18.35 -11.04 -4.71
C VAL A 128 -17.66 -10.48 -5.94
N ARG A 129 -18.23 -10.66 -7.14
CA ARG A 129 -17.66 -10.12 -8.39
C ARG A 129 -17.57 -8.60 -8.36
N ALA A 130 -18.59 -7.92 -7.86
CA ALA A 130 -18.60 -6.46 -7.73
C ALA A 130 -17.52 -5.95 -6.76
N VAL A 131 -17.31 -6.64 -5.63
CA VAL A 131 -16.24 -6.30 -4.68
C VAL A 131 -14.86 -6.61 -5.28
N ASN A 132 -14.71 -7.72 -6.01
CA ASN A 132 -13.46 -8.08 -6.66
C ASN A 132 -13.01 -7.03 -7.69
N LEU A 133 -13.94 -6.45 -8.46
CA LEU A 133 -13.61 -5.36 -9.38
C LEU A 133 -13.06 -4.13 -8.65
N LYS A 134 -13.65 -3.76 -7.51
CA LYS A 134 -13.16 -2.64 -6.68
C LYS A 134 -11.78 -2.92 -6.09
N ILE A 135 -11.52 -4.16 -5.68
CA ILE A 135 -10.20 -4.57 -5.16
C ILE A 135 -9.15 -4.56 -6.28
N LYS A 136 -9.49 -5.03 -7.49
CA LYS A 136 -8.59 -4.92 -8.65
C LYS A 136 -8.24 -3.47 -8.96
N LEU A 137 -9.25 -2.59 -9.03
CA LEU A 137 -9.05 -1.15 -9.25
C LEU A 137 -8.14 -0.55 -8.16
N PHE A 138 -8.34 -0.95 -6.90
CA PHE A 138 -7.50 -0.54 -5.79
C PHE A 138 -6.02 -0.90 -6.02
N TYR A 139 -5.70 -2.17 -6.33
CA TYR A 139 -4.32 -2.57 -6.60
C TYR A 139 -3.74 -1.87 -7.83
N THR A 140 -4.52 -1.68 -8.89
CA THR A 140 -4.09 -0.92 -10.07
C THR A 140 -3.71 0.51 -9.69
N LEU A 141 -4.56 1.23 -8.95
CA LEU A 141 -4.27 2.57 -8.46
C LEU A 141 -3.02 2.58 -7.57
N GLN A 142 -2.86 1.60 -6.71
CA GLN A 142 -1.71 1.51 -5.80
C GLN A 142 -0.40 1.37 -6.57
N VAL A 143 -0.36 0.49 -7.58
CA VAL A 143 0.80 0.33 -8.47
C VAL A 143 1.08 1.60 -9.26
N THR A 144 0.06 2.25 -9.80
CA THR A 144 0.21 3.54 -10.52
C THR A 144 0.82 4.61 -9.61
N ILE A 145 0.39 4.70 -8.34
CA ILE A 145 0.95 5.67 -7.40
C ILE A 145 2.41 5.33 -7.06
N PHE A 146 2.75 4.06 -6.83
CA PHE A 146 4.15 3.67 -6.59
C PHE A 146 5.06 4.01 -7.78
N LEU A 147 4.63 3.71 -9.00
CA LEU A 147 5.36 4.08 -10.22
C LEU A 147 5.55 5.59 -10.31
N THR A 148 4.50 6.36 -10.03
CA THR A 148 4.55 7.82 -10.01
C THR A 148 5.57 8.32 -8.98
N ILE A 149 5.59 7.76 -7.77
CA ILE A 149 6.57 8.08 -6.72
C ILE A 149 8.00 7.79 -7.17
N ILE A 150 8.23 6.66 -7.85
CA ILE A 150 9.57 6.29 -8.36
C ILE A 150 10.00 7.24 -9.47
N ILE A 151 9.11 7.55 -10.41
CA ILE A 151 9.37 8.52 -11.49
C ILE A 151 9.70 9.90 -10.89
N LEU A 152 8.91 10.39 -9.93
CA LEU A 152 9.16 11.62 -9.19
C LEU A 152 10.55 11.63 -8.53
N ALA A 153 10.95 10.49 -7.93
CA ALA A 153 12.25 10.37 -7.27
C ALA A 153 13.44 10.44 -8.23
N VAL A 154 13.26 10.00 -9.49
CA VAL A 154 14.31 10.01 -10.52
C VAL A 154 14.38 11.36 -11.24
N PHE A 155 13.25 11.89 -11.71
CA PHE A 155 13.23 13.06 -12.59
C PHE A 155 13.29 14.40 -11.85
N LYS A 156 12.92 14.46 -10.56
CA LYS A 156 13.07 15.64 -9.67
C LYS A 156 12.77 16.99 -10.36
N PHE A 157 11.54 17.16 -10.84
CA PHE A 157 11.13 18.42 -11.45
C PHE A 157 10.91 19.52 -10.40
N ASN A 158 11.11 20.78 -10.79
CA ASN A 158 10.91 21.96 -9.95
C ASN A 158 9.80 22.83 -10.51
#